data_AF-A0A344LLH6-F1
#
_entry.id   AF-A0A344LLH6-F1
#
_cell.length_a   1.000
_cell.length_b   1.000
_cell.length_c   1.000
_cell.angle_alpha   90.00
_cell.angle_beta   90.00
_cell.angle_gamma   90.00
#
_symmetry.space_group_name_H-M   'P 1'
#
loop_
_entity.id
_entity.type
_entity.pdbx_description
1 polymer ?
#
loop_
_entity_poly.entity_id
_entity_poly.type
_entity_poly.pdbx_seq_one_letter_code
_entity_poly.pdbx_strand_id
1 'polypeptide(L)'
;MRASIRALRRDERGSAAAELTLLTPLLILLLLFVVFCGRLADTKLRINDVAHQAARAATLARTPSQATANAQATASAALASAGITCQSLSVSTDTQGLKPGSTVTVTVSCSVGLGDLTSLGVPGSRTFQSSFSSPVDVWRGTAPNAQAGGAP
;
A
#
# COMPACT_ATOMS: atom_id res chain seq x y z
N MET A 1 -12.84 11.78 68.47
CA MET A 1 -13.21 12.18 67.09
C MET A 1 -12.02 12.04 66.12
N ARG A 2 -11.40 10.85 65.99
CA ARG A 2 -10.25 10.60 65.07
C ARG A 2 -10.29 9.25 64.33
N ALA A 3 -11.24 8.38 64.66
CA ALA A 3 -11.34 7.04 64.04
C ALA A 3 -12.13 7.03 62.72
N SER A 4 -13.12 7.91 62.55
CA SER A 4 -13.98 7.93 61.34
C SER A 4 -13.29 8.38 60.05
N ILE A 5 -12.13 9.04 60.12
CA ILE A 5 -11.43 9.54 58.92
C ILE A 5 -10.64 8.42 58.21
N ARG A 6 -10.31 7.31 58.89
CA ARG A 6 -9.57 6.20 58.26
C ARG A 6 -10.45 5.24 57.44
N ALA A 7 -11.75 5.17 57.70
CA ALA A 7 -12.65 4.30 56.95
C ALA A 7 -12.97 4.88 55.56
N LEU A 8 -13.24 6.19 55.47
CA LEU A 8 -13.55 6.88 54.21
C LEU A 8 -12.39 6.86 53.19
N ARG A 9 -11.14 6.88 53.65
CA ARG A 9 -9.96 6.76 52.77
C ARG A 9 -9.72 5.35 52.22
N ARG A 10 -10.38 4.32 52.76
CA ARG A 10 -10.23 2.93 52.31
C ARG A 10 -11.19 2.59 51.17
N ASP A 11 -12.33 3.29 51.06
CA ASP A 11 -13.34 3.06 50.02
C ASP A 11 -13.03 3.76 48.68
N GLU A 12 -12.39 4.93 48.68
CA GLU A 12 -12.08 5.64 47.41
C GLU A 12 -11.06 4.90 46.52
N ARG A 13 -10.15 4.12 47.13
CA ARG A 13 -9.23 3.26 46.37
C ARG A 13 -9.93 2.06 45.73
N GLY A 14 -11.02 1.59 46.34
CA GLY A 14 -11.88 0.55 45.78
C GLY A 14 -12.69 1.04 44.59
N SER A 15 -13.24 2.27 44.67
CA SER A 15 -13.97 2.91 43.55
C SER A 15 -13.04 3.22 42.38
N ALA A 16 -11.88 3.85 42.64
CA ALA A 16 -10.92 4.18 41.58
C ALA A 16 -10.35 2.92 40.91
N ALA A 17 -10.09 1.86 41.68
CA ALA A 17 -9.67 0.58 41.11
C ALA A 17 -10.79 -0.08 40.29
N ALA A 18 -12.03 -0.13 40.79
CA ALA A 18 -13.16 -0.73 40.08
C ALA A 18 -13.52 0.04 38.79
N GLU A 19 -13.54 1.37 38.82
CA GLU A 19 -13.75 2.23 37.65
C GLU A 19 -12.67 2.01 36.59
N LEU A 20 -11.40 1.96 37.00
CA LEU A 20 -10.29 1.68 36.08
C LEU A 20 -10.41 0.27 35.50
N THR A 21 -10.85 -0.72 36.27
CA THR A 21 -11.02 -2.09 35.77
C THR A 21 -12.07 -2.17 34.66
N LEU A 22 -13.11 -1.35 34.71
CA LEU A 22 -14.14 -1.24 33.67
C LEU A 22 -13.69 -0.38 32.47
N LEU A 23 -12.89 0.67 32.72
CA LEU A 23 -12.38 1.56 31.66
C LEU A 23 -11.23 0.94 30.86
N THR A 24 -10.39 0.14 31.51
CA THR A 24 -9.22 -0.52 30.91
C THR A 24 -9.56 -1.33 29.65
N PRO A 25 -10.56 -2.23 29.62
CA PRO A 25 -10.89 -2.98 28.40
C PRO A 25 -11.37 -2.06 27.27
N LEU A 26 -12.08 -0.97 27.59
CA LEU A 26 -12.49 0.02 26.59
C LEU A 26 -11.28 0.75 25.99
N LEU A 27 -10.31 1.14 26.81
CA LEU A 27 -9.07 1.75 26.34
C LEU A 27 -8.24 0.77 25.49
N ILE A 28 -8.16 -0.50 25.89
CA ILE A 28 -7.48 -1.53 25.09
C ILE A 28 -8.17 -1.68 23.74
N LEU A 29 -9.51 -1.76 23.71
CA LEU A 29 -10.28 -1.87 22.47
C LEU A 29 -10.05 -0.65 21.57
N LEU A 30 -10.05 0.56 22.14
CA LEU A 30 -9.74 1.80 21.43
C LEU A 30 -8.32 1.78 20.83
N LEU A 31 -7.32 1.35 21.61
CA LEU A 31 -5.93 1.22 21.13
C LEU A 31 -5.82 0.19 20.00
N LEU A 32 -6.46 -0.98 20.14
CA LEU A 32 -6.50 -2.00 19.09
C LEU A 32 -7.18 -1.48 17.82
N PHE A 33 -8.25 -0.71 17.96
CA PHE A 33 -8.93 -0.07 16.84
C PHE A 33 -8.03 0.94 16.12
N VAL A 34 -7.30 1.79 16.87
CA VAL A 34 -6.33 2.74 16.29
C VAL A 34 -5.22 2.00 15.54
N VAL A 35 -4.67 0.93 16.11
CA VAL A 35 -3.66 0.09 15.45
C VAL A 35 -4.23 -0.52 14.17
N PHE A 36 -5.45 -1.06 14.22
CA PHE A 36 -6.12 -1.62 13.05
C PHE A 36 -6.29 -0.58 11.93
N CYS A 37 -6.80 0.61 12.25
CA CYS A 37 -6.91 1.72 11.31
C CYS A 37 -5.54 2.13 10.74
N GLY A 38 -4.51 2.20 11.58
CA GLY A 38 -3.14 2.53 11.17
C GLY A 38 -2.59 1.52 10.15
N ARG A 39 -2.73 0.22 10.41
CA ARG A 39 -2.29 -0.82 9.47
C ARG A 39 -3.07 -0.80 8.16
N LEU A 40 -4.37 -0.50 8.22
CA LEU A 40 -5.22 -0.39 7.03
C LEU A 40 -4.81 0.81 6.16
N ALA A 41 -4.50 1.95 6.78
CA ALA A 41 -4.02 3.14 6.07
C ALA A 41 -2.64 2.92 5.45
N ASP A 42 -1.70 2.33 6.20
CA ASP A 42 -0.35 1.99 5.73
C ASP A 42 -0.39 1.05 4.51
N THR A 43 -1.26 0.04 4.52
CA THR A 43 -1.44 -0.86 3.37
C THR A 43 -1.90 -0.11 2.11
N LYS A 44 -2.84 0.83 2.24
CA LYS A 44 -3.31 1.63 1.10
C LYS A 44 -2.19 2.51 0.53
N LEU A 45 -1.40 3.13 1.40
CA LEU A 45 -0.28 3.97 0.99
C LEU A 45 0.77 3.16 0.21
N ARG A 46 1.10 1.95 0.68
CA ARG A 46 2.04 1.04 -0.02
C ARG A 46 1.56 0.69 -1.42
N ILE A 47 0.29 0.31 -1.58
CA ILE A 47 -0.24 -0.11 -2.89
C ILE A 47 -0.33 1.09 -3.85
N ASN A 48 -0.63 2.28 -3.33
CA ASN A 48 -0.60 3.50 -4.13
C ASN A 48 0.83 3.84 -4.60
N ASP A 49 1.83 3.69 -3.72
CA ASP A 49 3.23 3.88 -4.06
C ASP A 49 3.71 2.86 -5.12
N VAL A 50 3.30 1.59 -5.00
CA VAL A 50 3.54 0.55 -6.02
C VAL A 50 2.99 0.97 -7.38
N ALA A 51 1.73 1.43 -7.45
CA ALA A 51 1.12 1.88 -8.70
C ALA A 51 1.86 3.10 -9.28
N HIS A 52 2.25 4.04 -8.43
CA HIS A 52 3.02 5.22 -8.81
C HIS A 52 4.39 4.86 -9.42
N GLN A 53 5.15 4.00 -8.73
CA GLN A 53 6.46 3.54 -9.21
C GLN A 53 6.34 2.76 -10.53
N ALA A 54 5.34 1.89 -10.65
CA ALA A 54 5.10 1.12 -11.87
C ALA A 54 4.72 2.02 -13.06
N ALA A 55 3.86 3.03 -12.85
CA ALA A 55 3.51 4.01 -13.88
C ALA A 55 4.73 4.81 -14.35
N ARG A 56 5.60 5.22 -13.42
CA ARG A 56 6.83 5.92 -13.77
C ARG A 56 7.83 5.04 -14.52
N ALA A 57 7.95 3.76 -14.15
CA ALA A 57 8.77 2.81 -14.89
C ALA A 57 8.23 2.55 -16.31
N ALA A 58 6.90 2.57 -16.47
CA ALA A 58 6.25 2.40 -17.77
C ALA A 58 6.55 3.56 -18.73
N THR A 59 6.49 4.82 -18.29
CA THR A 59 6.79 6.00 -19.14
C THR A 59 8.27 6.13 -19.50
N LEU A 60 9.15 5.44 -18.76
CA LEU A 60 10.58 5.37 -19.06
C LEU A 60 10.90 4.43 -20.24
N ALA A 61 10.02 3.48 -20.56
CA ALA A 61 10.23 2.53 -21.63
C ALA A 61 10.14 3.16 -23.03
N ARG A 62 10.75 2.51 -24.02
CA ARG A 62 10.74 2.96 -25.42
C ARG A 62 9.61 2.38 -26.25
N THR A 63 9.05 1.24 -25.83
CA THR A 63 7.98 0.55 -26.54
C THR A 63 6.86 0.16 -25.57
N PRO A 64 5.63 -0.01 -26.05
CA PRO A 64 4.52 -0.45 -25.20
C PRO A 64 4.76 -1.80 -24.51
N SER A 65 5.40 -2.75 -25.20
CA SER A 65 5.75 -4.05 -24.63
C SER A 65 6.82 -3.96 -23.54
N GLN A 66 7.78 -3.04 -23.69
CA GLN A 66 8.76 -2.78 -22.65
C GLN A 66 8.14 -2.03 -21.47
N ALA A 67 7.17 -1.14 -21.72
CA ALA A 67 6.44 -0.45 -20.66
C ALA A 67 5.65 -1.42 -19.78
N THR A 68 4.92 -2.37 -20.38
CA THR A 68 4.18 -3.40 -19.63
C THR A 68 5.13 -4.29 -18.82
N ALA A 69 6.23 -4.74 -19.41
CA ALA A 69 7.23 -5.55 -18.72
C ALA A 69 7.90 -4.79 -17.56
N ASN A 70 8.29 -3.54 -17.77
CA ASN A 70 8.90 -2.68 -16.74
C ASN A 70 7.90 -2.39 -15.61
N ALA A 71 6.64 -2.10 -15.93
CA ALA A 71 5.59 -1.88 -14.94
C ALA A 71 5.38 -3.14 -14.08
N GLN A 72 5.32 -4.32 -14.70
CA GLN A 72 5.14 -5.58 -13.99
C GLN A 72 6.32 -5.91 -13.08
N ALA A 73 7.55 -5.76 -13.56
CA ALA A 73 8.77 -6.00 -12.77
C ALA A 73 8.92 -4.99 -11.62
N THR A 74 8.58 -3.72 -11.85
CA THR A 74 8.62 -2.69 -10.80
C THR A 74 7.55 -2.94 -9.74
N ALA A 75 6.33 -3.29 -10.17
CA ALA A 75 5.24 -3.60 -9.25
C ALA A 75 5.57 -4.81 -8.37
N SER A 76 6.12 -5.88 -8.93
CA SER A 76 6.52 -7.07 -8.15
C SER A 76 7.65 -6.76 -7.16
N ALA A 77 8.67 -5.99 -7.57
CA ALA A 77 9.76 -5.58 -6.69
C ALA A 77 9.27 -4.67 -5.55
N ALA A 78 8.39 -3.71 -5.84
CA ALA A 78 7.83 -2.80 -4.83
C ALA A 78 6.89 -3.53 -3.84
N LEU A 79 6.12 -4.52 -4.31
CA LEU A 79 5.32 -5.37 -3.41
C LEU A 79 6.21 -6.23 -2.50
N ALA A 80 7.30 -6.79 -3.04
CA ALA A 80 8.26 -7.56 -2.27
C ALA A 80 8.97 -6.72 -1.21
N SER A 81 9.39 -5.49 -1.55
CA SER A 81 10.02 -4.57 -0.57
C SER A 81 9.03 -4.09 0.50
N ALA A 82 7.74 -4.00 0.16
CA ALA A 82 6.67 -3.71 1.09
C ALA A 82 6.30 -4.91 1.99
N GLY A 83 6.87 -6.10 1.76
CA GLY A 83 6.56 -7.33 2.49
C GLY A 83 5.21 -7.94 2.15
N ILE A 84 4.66 -7.63 0.98
CA ILE A 84 3.33 -8.08 0.54
C ILE A 84 3.50 -9.22 -0.47
N THR A 85 3.00 -10.42 -0.13
CA THR A 85 2.96 -11.56 -1.04
C THR A 85 1.57 -11.74 -1.63
N CYS A 86 1.42 -11.46 -2.92
CA CYS A 86 0.18 -11.68 -3.64
C CYS A 86 0.06 -13.16 -4.05
N GLN A 87 -1.09 -13.78 -3.79
CA GLN A 87 -1.46 -15.06 -4.38
C GLN A 87 -1.73 -14.91 -5.88
N SER A 88 -2.34 -13.80 -6.29
CA SER A 88 -2.45 -13.40 -7.69
C SER A 88 -2.11 -11.93 -7.85
N LEU A 89 -1.26 -11.63 -8.83
CA LEU A 89 -0.86 -10.26 -9.20
C LEU A 89 -1.25 -10.02 -10.65
N SER A 90 -2.04 -8.98 -10.89
CA SER A 90 -2.38 -8.48 -12.21
C SER A 90 -1.95 -7.04 -12.33
N VAL A 91 -1.15 -6.73 -13.35
CA VAL A 91 -0.67 -5.38 -13.66
C VAL A 91 -1.12 -5.05 -15.07
N SER A 92 -2.07 -4.12 -15.18
CA SER A 92 -2.55 -3.61 -16.47
C SER A 92 -1.91 -2.26 -16.74
N THR A 93 -1.33 -2.09 -17.93
CA THR A 93 -0.69 -0.82 -18.34
C THR A 93 -1.37 -0.32 -19.60
N ASP A 94 -2.09 0.78 -19.49
CA ASP A 94 -2.57 1.53 -20.65
C ASP A 94 -1.51 2.53 -21.06
N THR A 95 -0.85 2.23 -22.18
CA THR A 95 0.28 3.02 -22.68
C THR A 95 -0.12 4.18 -23.58
N GLN A 96 -1.37 4.21 -24.10
CA GLN A 96 -1.82 5.19 -25.10
C GLN A 96 -0.84 5.38 -26.28
N GLY A 97 -0.05 4.34 -26.60
CA GLY A 97 0.96 4.36 -27.64
C GLY A 97 2.27 5.08 -27.28
N LEU A 98 2.48 5.48 -26.02
CA LEU A 98 3.68 6.20 -25.54
C LEU A 98 4.03 7.44 -26.37
N LYS A 99 3.00 8.15 -26.84
CA LYS A 99 3.22 9.38 -27.60
C LYS A 99 3.80 10.46 -26.66
N PRO A 100 4.71 11.31 -27.13
CA PRO A 100 5.16 12.46 -26.34
C PRO A 100 3.96 13.26 -25.81
N GLY A 101 3.91 13.52 -24.50
CA GLY A 101 2.79 14.20 -23.85
C GLY A 101 1.53 13.35 -23.61
N SER A 102 1.51 12.05 -23.98
CA SER A 102 0.44 11.15 -23.58
C SER A 102 0.55 10.77 -22.11
N THR A 103 -0.54 10.29 -21.53
CA THR A 103 -0.57 9.79 -20.15
C THR A 103 -0.64 8.27 -20.15
N VAL A 104 0.30 7.64 -19.45
CA VAL A 104 0.29 6.19 -19.22
C VAL A 104 -0.37 5.91 -17.88
N THR A 105 -1.33 4.99 -17.85
CA THR A 105 -2.02 4.57 -16.62
C THR A 105 -1.67 3.14 -16.29
N VAL A 106 -1.15 2.89 -15.09
CA VAL A 106 -0.90 1.54 -14.58
C VAL A 106 -1.91 1.24 -13.48
N THR A 107 -2.55 0.09 -13.58
CA THR A 107 -3.47 -0.46 -12.57
C THR A 107 -2.89 -1.74 -12.02
N VAL A 108 -2.69 -1.78 -10.71
CA VAL A 108 -2.16 -2.94 -9.97
C VAL A 108 -3.30 -3.54 -9.17
N SER A 109 -3.51 -4.84 -9.35
CA SER A 109 -4.47 -5.64 -8.57
C SER A 109 -3.73 -6.81 -7.93
N CYS A 110 -3.76 -6.89 -6.60
CA CYS A 110 -3.08 -7.90 -5.81
C CYS A 110 -4.10 -8.59 -4.91
N SER A 111 -4.26 -9.90 -5.07
CA SER A 111 -5.02 -10.73 -4.15
C SER A 111 -4.09 -11.29 -3.08
N VAL A 112 -4.27 -10.89 -1.82
CA VAL A 112 -3.48 -11.40 -0.70
C VAL A 112 -4.29 -12.49 -0.01
N GLY A 113 -3.68 -13.66 0.17
CA GLY A 113 -4.29 -14.75 0.91
C GLY A 113 -4.26 -14.47 2.40
N LEU A 114 -5.40 -14.59 3.09
CA LEU A 114 -5.46 -14.47 4.54
C LEU A 114 -5.11 -15.81 5.23
N GLY A 115 -4.21 -16.59 4.62
CA GLY A 115 -3.81 -17.92 5.11
C GLY A 115 -3.30 -17.89 6.54
N ASP A 116 -2.55 -16.86 6.91
CA ASP A 116 -2.03 -16.67 8.27
C ASP A 116 -3.11 -16.27 9.29
N LEU A 117 -4.28 -15.82 8.82
CA LEU A 117 -5.46 -15.45 9.61
C LEU A 117 -6.52 -16.57 9.64
N THR A 118 -6.24 -17.74 9.06
CA THR A 118 -7.14 -18.90 9.14
C THR A 118 -7.34 -19.38 10.58
N SER A 119 -6.37 -19.13 11.47
CA SER A 119 -6.50 -19.35 12.92
C SER A 119 -7.55 -18.44 13.60
N LEU A 120 -7.91 -17.33 12.97
CA LEU A 120 -9.01 -16.44 13.37
C LEU A 120 -10.32 -16.73 12.61
N GLY A 121 -10.41 -17.82 11.84
CA GLY A 121 -11.66 -18.27 11.21
C GLY A 121 -12.14 -17.43 10.02
N VAL A 122 -11.25 -16.68 9.37
CA VAL A 122 -11.60 -15.87 8.18
C VAL A 122 -11.17 -16.60 6.89
N PRO A 123 -12.06 -17.34 6.21
CA PRO A 123 -11.75 -17.92 4.91
C PRO A 123 -11.74 -16.83 3.84
N GLY A 124 -10.66 -16.71 3.09
CA GLY A 124 -10.66 -15.95 1.85
C GLY A 124 -9.34 -15.26 1.49
N SER A 125 -9.33 -14.70 0.29
CA SER A 125 -8.30 -13.77 -0.17
C SER A 125 -8.92 -12.37 -0.27
N ARG A 126 -8.17 -11.33 0.10
CA ARG A 126 -8.61 -9.95 -0.10
C ARG A 126 -7.89 -9.34 -1.29
N THR A 127 -8.66 -8.90 -2.27
CA THR A 127 -8.12 -8.16 -3.42
C THR A 127 -7.97 -6.68 -3.08
N PHE A 128 -6.79 -6.15 -3.33
CA PHE A 128 -6.51 -4.72 -3.29
C PHE A 128 -6.19 -4.24 -4.69
N GLN A 129 -6.77 -3.10 -5.07
CA GLN A 129 -6.57 -2.49 -6.38
C GLN A 129 -6.20 -1.01 -6.22
N SER A 130 -5.21 -0.56 -6.99
CA SER A 130 -4.85 0.86 -7.12
C SER A 130 -4.41 1.16 -8.54
N SER A 131 -4.63 2.39 -8.99
CA SER A 131 -4.16 2.88 -10.28
C SER A 131 -3.45 4.21 -10.13
N PHE A 132 -2.46 4.44 -10.99
CA PHE A 132 -1.77 5.72 -11.08
C PHE A 132 -1.46 6.06 -12.53
N SER A 133 -1.51 7.35 -12.85
CA SER A 133 -1.28 7.88 -14.19
C SER A 133 -0.07 8.80 -14.20
N SER A 134 0.88 8.55 -15.11
CA SER A 134 2.09 9.36 -15.28
C SER A 134 2.18 9.89 -16.71
N PRO A 135 2.52 11.18 -16.91
CA PRO A 135 2.75 11.71 -18.24
C PRO A 135 4.06 11.17 -18.83
N VAL A 136 4.07 10.99 -20.16
CA VAL A 136 5.27 10.69 -20.96
C VAL A 136 5.98 12.02 -21.25
N ASP A 137 7.29 12.06 -20.96
CA ASP A 137 8.10 13.24 -21.21
C ASP A 137 8.12 13.62 -22.69
N VAL A 138 7.81 14.88 -22.97
CA VAL A 138 7.74 15.46 -24.31
C VAL A 138 9.13 15.68 -24.90
N TRP A 139 10.15 15.83 -24.05
CA TRP A 139 11.53 16.16 -24.45
C TRP A 139 12.45 14.95 -24.54
N ARG A 140 11.88 13.74 -24.51
CA ARG A 140 12.66 12.52 -24.70
C ARG A 140 13.36 12.57 -26.06
N GLY A 141 14.69 12.56 -26.05
CA GLY A 141 15.50 12.47 -27.26
C GLY A 141 15.13 11.23 -28.07
N THR A 142 14.44 11.42 -29.20
CA THR A 142 14.42 10.44 -30.27
C THR A 142 15.84 10.46 -30.83
N ALA A 143 16.60 9.38 -30.64
CA ALA A 143 17.94 9.32 -31.24
C ALA A 143 17.76 9.50 -32.76
N PRO A 144 18.36 10.54 -33.38
CA PRO A 144 18.35 10.65 -34.83
C PRO A 144 19.18 9.49 -35.38
N ASN A 145 18.66 8.84 -36.43
CA ASN A 145 19.27 7.69 -37.11
C ASN A 145 20.81 7.76 -37.18
N ALA A 146 21.50 6.89 -36.43
CA ALA A 146 22.94 6.66 -36.55
C ALA A 146 23.29 5.76 -37.76
N GLN A 147 22.58 5.92 -38.89
CA GLN A 147 22.75 5.12 -40.13
C GLN A 147 22.85 5.96 -41.41
N ALA A 148 23.38 7.19 -41.32
CA ALA A 148 23.77 7.97 -42.51
C ALA A 148 25.23 8.39 -42.39
N GLY A 149 26.12 7.45 -42.72
CA GLY A 149 27.57 7.67 -42.69
C GLY A 149 28.33 6.52 -43.33
N GLY A 150 27.80 5.97 -44.42
CA GLY A 150 28.62 5.21 -45.36
C GLY A 150 29.53 6.18 -46.12
N ALA A 151 30.82 5.86 -46.10
CA ALA A 151 31.90 6.08 -47.09
C ALA A 151 31.90 7.35 -47.97
N PRO A 152 33.09 7.87 -48.31
CA PRO A 152 33.91 7.18 -49.32
C PRO A 152 35.18 6.54 -48.76
#